data_AF-A0A8R1I991-F1
#
_entry.id   AF-A0A8R1I991-F1
#
_cell.length_a   1.000
_cell.length_b   1.000
_cell.length_c   1.000
_cell.angle_alpha   90.00
_cell.angle_beta   90.00
_cell.angle_gamma   90.00
#
_symmetry.space_group_name_H-M   'P 1'
#
loop_
_entity.id
_entity.type
_entity.pdbx_description
1 polymer ?
#
loop_
_entity_poly.entity_id
_entity_poly.type
_entity_poly.pdbx_seq_one_letter_code
_entity_poly.pdbx_strand_id
1 'polypeptide(L)' 'MRTSVHRPTIEHLLKRGMRSSDVARTLGISDSTVRNVSAALKKYASSFERPKTGRSRTVNTRRIRGVIKRRMSRELLKMT' A
#
# COMPACT_ATOMS: atom_id res chain seq x y z
N MET A 1 -7.81 4.02 -10.91
CA MET A 1 -8.27 2.61 -10.75
C MET A 1 -9.52 2.63 -9.88
N ARG A 2 -10.68 2.18 -10.39
CA ARG A 2 -11.86 1.96 -9.54
C ARG A 2 -11.56 0.79 -8.60
N THR A 3 -11.65 1.01 -7.29
CA THR A 3 -11.55 -0.07 -6.30
C THR A 3 -12.78 -0.95 -6.44
N SER A 4 -12.62 -2.28 -6.59
CA SER A 4 -13.79 -3.15 -6.62
C SER A 4 -14.56 -3.03 -5.30
N VAL A 5 -15.89 -2.99 -5.37
CA VAL A 5 -16.78 -2.91 -4.19
C VAL A 5 -16.48 -4.04 -3.20
N HIS A 6 -16.05 -5.19 -3.72
CA HIS A 6 -15.73 -6.40 -2.94
C HIS A 6 -14.34 -6.41 -2.32
N ARG A 7 -13.47 -5.43 -2.61
CA ARG A 7 -12.08 -5.40 -2.12
C ARG A 7 -11.95 -5.57 -0.59
N PRO A 8 -12.67 -4.83 0.28
CA PRO A 8 -12.56 -5.01 1.73
C PRO A 8 -13.01 -6.41 2.18
N THR A 9 -14.05 -6.97 1.56
CA THR A 9 -14.55 -8.30 1.87
C THR A 9 -13.56 -9.39 1.46
N ILE A 10 -12.98 -9.29 0.26
CA ILE A 10 -11.95 -10.21 -0.24
C ILE A 10 -10.72 -10.17 0.69
N GLU A 11 -10.28 -8.98 1.08
CA GLU A 11 -9.14 -8.81 1.98
C GLU A 11 -9.38 -9.48 3.34
N HIS A 12 -10.56 -9.28 3.93
CA HIS A 12 -10.94 -9.89 5.20
C HIS A 12 -10.93 -11.42 5.14
N LEU A 13 -11.51 -12.01 4.09
CA LEU A 13 -11.56 -13.47 3.93
C LEU A 13 -10.17 -14.07 3.67
N LEU A 14 -9.34 -13.40 2.86
CA LEU A 14 -7.95 -13.82 2.64
C LEU A 14 -7.11 -13.73 3.93
N LYS A 15 -7.31 -12.69 4.75
CA LYS A 15 -6.65 -12.55 6.07
C LYS A 15 -7.06 -13.64 7.06
N ARG A 16 -8.29 -14.17 6.95
CA ARG A 16 -8.75 -15.35 7.71
C ARG A 16 -8.16 -16.68 7.23
N GLY A 17 -7.31 -16.67 6.19
CA GLY A 17 -6.67 -17.88 5.66
C GLY A 17 -7.51 -18.64 4.63
N MET A 18 -8.61 -18.06 4.15
CA MET A 18 -9.45 -18.70 3.13
C MET A 18 -8.72 -18.77 1.79
N ARG A 19 -8.84 -19.90 1.07
CA ARG A 19 -8.23 -20.04 -0.27
C ARG A 19 -8.92 -19.11 -1.26
N SER A 20 -8.16 -18.57 -2.21
CA SER A 20 -8.70 -17.64 -3.22
C SER A 20 -9.85 -18.22 -4.04
N SER A 21 -9.80 -19.53 -4.35
CA SER A 21 -10.88 -20.26 -5.03
C SER A 21 -12.17 -20.30 -4.21
N ASP A 22 -12.05 -20.43 -2.90
CA ASP A 22 -13.21 -20.46 -1.99
C ASP A 22 -13.81 -19.05 -1.85
N VAL A 23 -12.96 -18.02 -1.78
CA VAL A 23 -13.41 -16.61 -1.80
C VAL A 23 -14.16 -16.28 -3.08
N ALA A 24 -13.65 -16.73 -4.23
CA ALA A 24 -14.31 -16.54 -5.52
C ALA A 24 -15.70 -17.20 -5.56
N ARG A 25 -15.79 -18.44 -5.06
CA ARG A 25 -17.05 -19.20 -4.96
C ARG A 25 -18.05 -18.54 -3.99
N THR A 26 -17.59 -18.09 -2.82
CA THR A 26 -18.45 -17.45 -1.80
C THR A 26 -19.00 -16.10 -2.28
N LEU A 27 -18.21 -15.32 -3.00
CA LEU A 27 -18.60 -13.98 -3.44
C LEU A 27 -19.21 -13.96 -4.85
N GLY A 28 -19.23 -15.08 -5.57
CA GLY A 28 -19.73 -15.15 -6.95
C GLY A 28 -18.93 -14.29 -7.92
N ILE A 29 -17.64 -14.08 -7.66
CA ILE A 29 -16.76 -13.22 -8.47
C ILE A 29 -15.69 -14.05 -9.16
N SER A 30 -15.14 -13.52 -10.26
CA SER A 30 -14.07 -14.22 -10.98
C SER A 30 -12.83 -14.44 -10.11
N ASP A 31 -12.19 -15.60 -10.28
CA ASP A 31 -10.92 -15.93 -9.62
C ASP A 31 -9.83 -14.89 -9.96
N SER A 32 -9.83 -14.38 -11.20
CA SER A 32 -8.90 -13.34 -11.65
C SER A 32 -8.99 -12.07 -10.80
N THR A 33 -10.19 -11.69 -10.35
CA THR A 33 -10.42 -10.54 -9.47
C THR A 33 -9.80 -10.79 -8.10
N VAL A 34 -10.05 -11.96 -7.51
CA VAL A 34 -9.50 -12.33 -6.20
C VAL A 34 -7.97 -12.39 -6.25
N ARG A 35 -7.41 -12.95 -7.34
CA ARG A 35 -5.97 -13.05 -7.57
C ARG A 35 -5.31 -11.68 -7.71
N ASN A 36 -5.94 -10.76 -8.45
CA ASN A 36 -5.47 -9.38 -8.59
C ASN A 36 -5.50 -8.61 -7.26
N VAL A 37 -6.55 -8.79 -6.46
CA VAL A 37 -6.66 -8.19 -5.12
C VAL A 37 -5.60 -8.78 -4.18
N SER A 38 -5.43 -10.10 -4.18
CA SER A 38 -4.40 -10.79 -3.40
C SER A 38 -2.98 -10.31 -3.75
N ALA A 39 -2.67 -10.21 -5.04
CA ALA A 39 -1.39 -9.68 -5.51
C ALA A 39 -1.18 -8.22 -5.11
N ALA A 40 -2.22 -7.39 -5.17
CA ALA A 40 -2.16 -6.02 -4.69
C ALA A 40 -1.90 -5.97 -3.18
N LEU A 41 -2.60 -6.77 -2.38
CA LEU A 41 -2.41 -6.85 -0.93
C LEU A 41 -0.98 -7.25 -0.57
N LYS A 42 -0.39 -8.25 -1.25
CA LYS A 42 1.02 -8.62 -1.05
C LYS A 42 1.98 -7.47 -1.35
N LYS A 43 1.75 -6.74 -2.45
CA LYS A 43 2.56 -5.55 -2.79
C LYS A 43 2.47 -4.46 -1.72
N TYR A 44 1.27 -4.17 -1.20
CA TYR A 44 1.08 -3.11 -0.20
C TYR A 44 1.46 -3.52 1.23
N ALA A 45 1.30 -4.79 1.61
CA ALA A 45 1.77 -5.30 2.90
C ALA A 45 3.30 -5.27 3.00
N SER A 46 4.00 -5.50 1.88
CA SER A 46 5.46 -5.36 1.76
C SER A 46 5.93 -3.90 1.65
N SER A 47 5.02 -2.91 1.64
CA SER A 47 5.37 -1.52 1.32
C SER A 47 5.77 -0.65 2.52
N PHE A 48 5.96 -1.18 3.73
CA PHE A 48 6.43 -0.34 4.83
C PHE A 48 7.88 0.12 4.70
N GLU A 49 8.69 -0.56 3.89
CA GLU A 49 9.92 0.01 3.33
C GLU A 49 10.04 -0.40 1.87
N ARG A 50 9.73 0.52 0.94
CA ARG A 50 10.32 0.41 -0.39
C ARG A 50 11.84 0.47 -0.17
N PRO A 51 12.63 -0.54 -0.59
CA PRO A 51 14.07 -0.41 -0.56
C PRO A 51 14.42 0.87 -1.32
N LYS A 52 15.14 1.78 -0.65
CA LYS A 52 15.53 3.07 -1.25
C LYS A 52 16.32 2.77 -2.52
N THR A 53 15.72 2.98 -3.67
CA THR A 53 16.40 2.80 -4.96
C THR A 53 17.36 3.97 -5.15
N GLY A 54 18.65 3.64 -5.29
CA GLY A 54 19.73 4.61 -5.51
C GLY A 54 20.65 4.82 -4.30
N ARG A 55 21.73 5.58 -4.51
CA ARG A 55 22.73 5.87 -3.47
C ARG A 55 22.10 6.61 -2.29
N SER A 56 22.35 6.12 -1.09
CA SER A 56 21.98 6.80 0.16
C SER A 56 22.44 8.25 0.13
N ARG A 57 21.49 9.18 0.31
CA ARG A 57 21.81 10.61 0.37
C ARG A 57 22.29 10.95 1.77
N THR A 58 23.46 11.56 1.87
CA THR A 58 23.95 12.12 3.14
C THR A 58 23.00 13.22 3.61
N VAL A 59 22.41 13.02 4.79
CA VAL A 59 21.42 13.92 5.39
C VAL A 59 22.03 15.30 5.66
N ASN A 60 23.32 15.34 5.99
CA ASN A 60 24.05 16.55 6.38
C ASN A 60 24.50 17.43 5.19
N THR A 61 23.68 17.55 4.14
CA THR A 61 23.94 18.50 3.06
C THR A 61 22.97 19.68 3.15
N ARG A 62 23.41 20.88 2.76
CA ARG A 62 22.57 22.09 2.75
C ARG A 62 21.24 21.86 2.01
N ARG A 63 21.30 21.18 0.86
CA ARG A 63 20.14 20.84 0.03
C ARG A 63 19.14 19.95 0.77
N ILE A 64 19.61 18.89 1.44
CA ILE A 64 18.73 17.95 2.15
C ILE A 64 18.15 18.57 3.42
N ARG A 65 18.94 19.34 4.19
CA ARG A 65 18.44 20.12 5.34
C ARG A 65 17.31 21.08 4.93
N GLY A 66 17.45 21.76 3.78
CA GLY A 66 16.40 22.63 3.25
C GLY A 66 15.14 21.89 2.80
N VAL A 67 15.25 20.67 2.31
CA VAL A 67 14.08 19.82 1.98
C VAL A 67 13.35 19.37 3.25
N ILE A 68 14.09 18.96 4.29
CA ILE A 68 13.51 18.52 5.56
C ILE A 68 12.76 19.67 6.24
N LYS A 69 13.38 20.85 6.36
CA LYS A 69 12.74 22.04 6.94
C LYS A 69 11.42 22.40 6.23
N ARG A 70 11.44 22.45 4.90
CA ARG A 70 10.23 22.74 4.10
C ARG A 70 9.13 21.69 4.29
N ARG A 71 9.49 20.41 4.46
CA ARG A 71 8.52 19.35 4.74
C ARG A 71 7.89 19.52 6.12
N MET A 72 8.69 19.81 7.15
CA MET A 72 8.17 20.07 8.50
C MET A 72 7.22 21.28 8.53
N SER A 73 7.59 22.39 7.88
CA SER A 73 6.72 23.57 7.81
C SER A 73 5.37 23.29 7.15
N ARG A 74 5.35 22.42 6.13
CA ARG A 74 4.10 22.02 5.45
C ARG A 74 3.25 21.08 6.28
N GLU A 75 3.84 20.22 7.11
CA GLU A 75 3.08 19.35 8.01
C GLU A 75 2.48 20.17 9.17
N LEU A 76 3.23 21.11 9.74
CA LEU A 76 2.71 22.01 10.78
C LEU A 76 1.52 22.86 10.29
N LEU A 77 1.56 23.34 9.05
CA LEU A 77 0.45 24.10 8.43
C LEU A 77 -0.81 23.29 8.16
N LYS A 78 -0.74 21.96 8.12
CA LYS A 78 -1.92 21.09 7.93
C LYS A 78 -2.61 20.73 9.24
N MET A 79 -1.94 20.95 10.38
CA MET A 79 -2.45 20.64 11.71
C MET A 79 -3.16 21.83 12.37
N THR A 80 -3.16 22.99 11.70
CA THR A 80 -3.93 24.21 12.01
C THR A 80 -5.04 24.39 11.00
#